data_AF-A0AAV9C1V0-F1
#
_entry.id   AF-A0AAV9C1V0-F1
#
_cell.length_a   1.000
_cell.length_b   1.000
_cell.length_c   1.000
_cell.angle_alpha   90.00
_cell.angle_beta   90.00
_cell.angle_gamma   90.00
#
_symmetry.space_group_name_H-M   'P 1'
#
loop_
_entity.id
_entity.type
_entity.pdbx_description
1 polymer ?
#
loop_
_entity_poly.entity_id
_entity_poly.type
_entity_poly.pdbx_seq_one_letter_code
_entity_poly.pdbx_strand_id
1 'polypeptide(L)'
;MAGRSPDSCRYPPKYDPAILLSESDFKFRPSENLKNILLHEMIHAYLFMKHGITDRNKHDLLFETLMDGINSNFLIDQERPIAGYNIIFRHLLNQDVERNRDNHWICELCGDLIKRGVNREPSANDCIEKAGGADSCAAPLCYWHM
;
A
#
# COMPACT_ATOMS: atom_id res chain seq x y z
N MET A 1 2.08 -15.04 -15.06
CA MET A 1 2.74 -13.71 -15.00
C MET A 1 2.99 -13.41 -13.52
N ALA A 2 4.24 -13.28 -13.10
CA ALA A 2 4.58 -13.09 -11.69
C ALA A 2 4.16 -11.69 -11.24
N GLY A 3 3.21 -11.61 -10.30
CA GLY A 3 2.77 -10.36 -9.70
C GLY A 3 3.94 -9.70 -8.98
N ARG A 4 4.20 -8.43 -9.30
CA ARG A 4 5.17 -7.60 -8.59
C ARG A 4 4.52 -7.21 -7.27
N SER A 5 5.06 -7.64 -6.14
CA SER A 5 4.63 -7.12 -4.83
C SER A 5 4.96 -5.61 -4.79
N PRO A 6 4.05 -4.72 -4.35
CA PRO A 6 4.22 -3.27 -4.47
C PRO A 6 5.26 -2.71 -3.48
N ASP A 7 5.58 -3.48 -2.46
CA ASP A 7 6.73 -3.41 -1.57
C ASP A 7 7.80 -4.39 -2.05
N SER A 8 8.89 -3.87 -2.63
CA SER A 8 9.98 -4.75 -3.07
C SER A 8 11.31 -4.25 -2.53
N CYS A 9 11.82 -4.88 -1.46
CA CYS A 9 13.26 -4.93 -1.23
C CYS A 9 13.96 -5.40 -2.51
N ARG A 10 14.92 -4.62 -3.02
CA ARG A 10 15.79 -5.06 -4.12
C ARG A 10 17.20 -5.22 -3.59
N TYR A 11 17.70 -6.45 -3.66
CA TYR A 11 19.10 -6.76 -3.41
C TYR A 11 19.82 -6.86 -4.76
N PRO A 12 20.43 -5.78 -5.27
CA PRO A 12 21.30 -5.88 -6.44
C PRO A 12 22.44 -6.86 -6.13
N PRO A 13 22.95 -7.59 -7.14
CA PRO A 13 23.70 -8.83 -6.92
C PRO A 13 25.07 -8.68 -6.24
N LYS A 14 25.46 -7.49 -5.77
CA LYS A 14 26.84 -7.34 -5.31
C LYS A 14 27.15 -6.41 -4.13
N TYR A 15 26.54 -5.25 -3.88
CA TYR A 15 27.11 -4.37 -2.83
C TYR A 15 26.21 -3.47 -1.97
N ASP A 16 24.88 -3.44 -2.11
CA ASP A 16 24.08 -2.71 -1.11
C ASP A 16 22.60 -3.14 -1.12
N PRO A 17 22.05 -3.67 -0.02
CA PRO A 17 20.64 -3.96 0.06
C PRO A 17 19.83 -2.65 0.12
N ALA A 18 19.03 -2.39 -0.92
CA ALA A 18 18.16 -1.21 -0.98
C ALA A 18 16.71 -1.59 -0.67
N ILE A 19 16.11 -0.88 0.28
CA ILE A 19 14.67 -0.93 0.55
C ILE A 19 14.01 0.13 -0.32
N LEU A 20 13.12 -0.29 -1.22
CA LEU A 20 12.38 0.60 -2.11
C LEU A 20 10.90 0.55 -1.75
N LEU A 21 10.35 1.71 -1.41
CA LEU A 21 8.93 1.90 -1.14
C LEU A 21 8.31 2.74 -2.25
N SER A 22 7.13 2.34 -2.70
CA SER A 22 6.40 3.00 -3.78
C SER A 22 5.61 4.20 -3.26
N GLU A 23 5.95 5.42 -3.70
CA GLU A 23 5.24 6.64 -3.26
C GLU A 23 3.74 6.54 -3.53
N SER A 24 3.34 6.07 -4.71
CA SER A 24 1.92 5.95 -5.10
C SER A 24 1.12 5.04 -4.18
N ASP A 25 1.78 4.05 -3.58
CA ASP A 25 1.14 3.08 -2.70
C ASP A 25 0.98 3.59 -1.27
N PHE A 26 1.80 4.57 -0.85
CA PHE A 26 1.84 5.06 0.54
C PHE A 26 1.34 6.49 0.71
N LYS A 27 1.25 7.28 -0.36
CA LYS A 27 0.90 8.71 -0.32
C LYS A 27 -0.40 9.05 0.42
N PHE A 28 -1.35 8.11 0.43
CA PHE A 28 -2.66 8.29 1.06
C PHE A 28 -2.90 7.37 2.26
N ARG A 29 -1.87 6.63 2.71
CA ARG A 29 -1.99 5.73 3.86
C ARG A 29 -1.58 6.43 5.16
N PRO A 30 -2.11 6.00 6.31
CA PRO A 30 -1.62 6.45 7.62
C PRO A 30 -0.11 6.23 7.74
N SER A 31 0.59 7.15 8.38
CA SER A 31 2.04 7.06 8.61
C SER A 31 2.44 5.80 9.38
N GLU A 32 1.56 5.29 10.24
CA GLU A 32 1.73 4.03 10.97
C GLU A 32 1.89 2.82 10.03
N ASN A 33 1.12 2.78 8.93
CA ASN A 33 1.21 1.71 7.94
C ASN A 33 2.57 1.74 7.23
N LEU A 34 3.05 2.94 6.90
CA LEU A 34 4.37 3.11 6.29
C LEU A 34 5.47 2.60 7.22
N LYS A 35 5.39 2.91 8.52
CA LYS A 35 6.36 2.45 9.53
C LYS A 35 6.36 0.93 9.67
N ASN A 36 5.18 0.31 9.76
CA ASN A 36 5.07 -1.16 9.85
C ASN A 36 5.63 -1.86 8.60
N ILE A 37 5.39 -1.31 7.40
CA ILE A 37 5.90 -1.87 6.14
C ILE A 37 7.40 -1.65 6.01
N LEU A 38 7.91 -0.48 6.38
CA LEU A 38 9.35 -0.24 6.38
C LEU A 38 10.06 -1.23 7.32
N LEU A 39 9.54 -1.45 8.51
CA LEU A 39 10.11 -2.43 9.45
C LEU A 39 10.04 -3.86 8.92
N HIS A 40 8.94 -4.25 8.25
CA HIS A 40 8.83 -5.55 7.57
C HIS A 40 9.97 -5.74 6.56
N GLU A 41 10.19 -4.76 5.69
CA GLU A 41 11.27 -4.79 4.70
C GLU A 41 12.67 -4.74 5.34
N MET A 42 12.84 -4.02 6.46
CA MET A 42 14.08 -3.99 7.23
C MET A 42 14.41 -5.34 7.88
N ILE A 43 13.41 -6.12 8.32
CA ILE A 43 13.64 -7.49 8.80
C ILE A 43 14.19 -8.36 7.66
N HIS A 44 13.61 -8.29 6.46
CA HIS A 44 14.17 -9.00 5.31
C HIS A 44 15.61 -8.57 5.00
N ALA A 45 15.90 -7.27 5.01
CA ALA A 45 17.25 -6.77 4.79
C ALA A 45 18.23 -7.27 5.85
N TYR A 46 17.82 -7.30 7.12
CA TYR A 46 18.62 -7.85 8.22
C TYR A 46 18.91 -9.35 8.01
N LEU A 47 17.89 -10.14 7.67
CA LEU A 47 18.04 -11.58 7.41
C LEU A 47 18.95 -11.87 6.21
N PHE A 48 18.83 -11.07 5.15
CA PHE A 48 19.72 -11.15 4.01
C PHE A 48 21.18 -10.87 4.42
N MET A 49 21.43 -9.77 5.13
CA MET A 49 22.79 -9.39 5.54
C MET A 49 23.40 -10.35 6.54
N LYS A 50 22.62 -10.83 7.52
CA LYS A 50 23.12 -11.62 8.64
C LYS A 50 23.17 -13.12 8.35
N HIS A 51 22.21 -13.63 7.58
CA HIS A 51 22.00 -15.06 7.38
C HIS A 51 22.01 -15.48 5.90
N GLY A 52 22.16 -14.55 4.96
CA GLY A 52 22.17 -14.87 3.52
C GLY A 52 20.82 -15.34 2.99
N ILE A 53 19.72 -15.09 3.72
CA ILE A 53 18.37 -15.48 3.31
C ILE A 53 17.93 -14.55 2.17
N THR A 54 17.71 -15.12 0.99
CA THR A 54 17.38 -14.37 -0.23
C THR A 54 15.92 -14.49 -0.65
N ASP A 55 15.18 -15.45 -0.08
CA ASP A 55 13.75 -15.62 -0.35
C ASP A 55 12.94 -14.55 0.38
N ARG A 56 12.30 -13.69 -0.40
CA ARG A 56 11.55 -12.52 0.08
C ARG A 56 10.14 -12.85 0.54
N ASN A 57 9.57 -13.96 0.10
CA ASN A 57 8.24 -14.37 0.52
C ASN A 57 8.29 -15.31 1.72
N LYS A 58 9.50 -15.74 2.10
CA LYS A 58 9.71 -16.67 3.20
C LYS A 58 9.72 -15.91 4.51
N HIS A 59 8.67 -16.14 5.27
CA HIS A 59 8.55 -15.72 6.66
C HIS A 59 8.83 -16.94 7.53
N ASP A 60 10.10 -17.27 7.71
CA ASP A 60 10.48 -18.37 8.58
C ASP A 60 10.44 -17.97 10.06
N LEU A 61 10.67 -18.95 10.94
CA LEU A 61 10.63 -18.75 12.39
C LEU A 61 11.54 -17.61 12.86
N LEU A 62 12.63 -17.34 12.13
CA LEU A 62 13.55 -16.26 12.46
C LEU A 62 12.96 -14.90 12.10
N PHE A 63 12.29 -14.77 10.95
CA PHE A 63 11.49 -13.59 10.63
C PHE A 63 10.43 -13.34 11.70
N GLU A 64 9.65 -14.36 12.04
CA GLU A 64 8.60 -14.30 13.06
C GLU A 64 9.15 -13.82 14.41
N THR A 65 10.26 -14.41 14.87
CA THR A 65 10.89 -14.03 16.14
C THR A 65 11.31 -12.56 16.17
N LEU A 66 11.86 -12.04 15.07
CA LEU A 66 12.26 -10.63 14.97
C LEU A 66 11.05 -9.71 14.94
N MET A 67 10.03 -10.07 14.16
CA MET A 67 8.77 -9.33 14.03
C MET A 67 8.08 -9.22 15.40
N ASP A 68 7.88 -10.33 16.09
CA ASP A 68 7.26 -10.39 17.42
C ASP A 68 8.10 -9.63 18.45
N GLY A 69 9.43 -9.76 18.37
CA GLY A 69 10.36 -9.03 19.20
C GLY A 69 10.26 -7.52 19.03
N ILE A 70 9.97 -7.01 17.83
CA ILE A 70 9.76 -5.57 17.59
C ILE A 70 8.37 -5.13 18.04
N ASN A 71 7.33 -5.89 17.70
CA ASN A 71 5.94 -5.59 18.05
C ASN A 71 5.73 -5.53 19.58
N SER A 72 6.40 -6.41 20.33
CA SER A 72 6.30 -6.49 21.80
C SER A 72 7.33 -5.64 22.55
N ASN A 73 8.19 -4.90 21.85
CA ASN A 73 9.26 -4.15 22.48
C ASN A 73 8.72 -2.89 23.20
N PHE A 74 9.32 -2.53 24.35
CA PHE A 74 8.97 -1.34 25.12
C PHE A 74 10.11 -0.31 25.23
N LEU A 75 11.23 -0.54 24.55
CA LEU A 75 12.32 0.45 24.46
C LEU A 75 11.79 1.76 23.89
N ILE A 76 12.36 2.87 24.37
CA ILE A 76 11.99 4.21 23.93
C ILE A 76 12.37 4.34 22.46
N ASP A 77 11.35 4.51 21.64
CA ASP A 77 11.45 4.75 20.21
C ASP A 77 10.52 5.91 19.88
N GLN A 78 11.10 7.03 19.45
CA GLN A 78 10.35 8.25 19.12
C GLN A 78 9.47 8.07 17.89
N GLU A 79 9.76 7.07 17.05
CA GLU A 79 8.98 6.77 15.86
C GLU A 79 7.87 5.76 16.14
N ARG A 80 7.82 5.13 17.32
CA ARG A 80 6.78 4.14 17.62
C ARG A 80 5.39 4.80 17.65
N PRO A 81 4.40 4.26 16.90
CA PRO A 81 3.02 4.71 17.01
C PRO A 81 2.46 4.60 18.43
N ILE A 82 1.46 5.41 18.78
CA ILE A 82 0.84 5.39 20.12
C ILE A 82 0.27 4.00 20.45
N ALA A 83 -0.27 3.31 19.45
CA ALA A 83 -0.81 1.95 19.60
C ALA A 83 0.28 0.85 19.57
N GLY A 84 1.56 1.21 19.40
CA GLY A 84 2.66 0.28 19.15
C GLY A 84 2.84 -0.08 17.68
N TYR A 85 3.86 -0.90 17.40
CA TYR A 85 4.03 -1.48 16.07
C TYR A 85 3.10 -2.68 15.89
N ASN A 86 2.67 -2.88 14.65
CA ASN A 86 1.85 -4.01 14.23
C ASN A 86 2.35 -4.53 12.87
N ILE A 87 3.58 -5.00 12.86
CA ILE A 87 4.19 -5.65 11.70
C ILE A 87 3.49 -7.00 11.52
N ILE A 88 3.09 -7.33 10.29
CA ILE A 88 2.44 -8.60 9.96
C ILE A 88 3.22 -9.38 8.90
N PHE A 89 2.96 -10.68 8.82
CA PHE A 89 3.53 -11.62 7.84
C PHE A 89 3.14 -11.36 6.38
N ARG A 90 2.11 -10.55 6.13
CA ARG A 90 1.60 -10.32 4.78
C ARG A 90 2.07 -8.95 4.31
N HIS A 91 2.57 -8.89 3.08
CA HIS A 91 2.66 -7.64 2.33
C HIS A 91 1.27 -6.96 2.33
N LEU A 92 1.10 -5.95 3.19
CA LEU A 92 -0.18 -5.31 3.54
C LEU A 92 -0.92 -4.76 2.30
N LEU A 93 -0.19 -4.52 1.22
CA LEU A 93 -0.71 -3.99 -0.04
C LEU A 93 -1.70 -4.93 -0.75
N ASN A 94 -1.58 -6.24 -0.57
CA ASN A 94 -2.48 -7.19 -1.26
C ASN A 94 -3.88 -7.26 -0.65
N GLN A 95 -4.09 -6.79 0.59
CA GLN A 95 -5.44 -6.68 1.18
C GLN A 95 -6.15 -5.39 0.75
N ASP A 96 -5.42 -4.35 0.37
CA ASP A 96 -6.03 -3.12 -0.13
C ASP A 96 -6.48 -3.20 -1.58
N VAL A 97 -6.08 -4.24 -2.33
CA VAL A 97 -6.73 -4.55 -3.63
C VAL A 97 -8.19 -4.95 -3.41
N GLU A 98 -8.49 -5.62 -2.29
CA GLU A 98 -9.86 -5.96 -1.91
C GLU A 98 -10.59 -4.75 -1.31
N ARG A 99 -9.94 -3.89 -0.51
CA ARG A 99 -10.54 -2.59 -0.08
C ARG A 99 -10.70 -1.57 -1.21
N ASN A 100 -9.90 -1.65 -2.28
CA ASN A 100 -10.13 -0.85 -3.48
C ASN A 100 -11.43 -1.25 -4.21
N ARG A 101 -12.05 -2.39 -3.85
CA ARG A 101 -13.41 -2.69 -4.33
C ARG A 101 -14.47 -1.74 -3.77
N ASP A 102 -14.21 -1.14 -2.61
CA ASP A 102 -15.10 -0.13 -2.01
C ASP A 102 -15.02 1.23 -2.76
N ASN A 103 -14.04 1.39 -3.66
CA ASN A 103 -13.85 2.57 -4.51
C ASN A 103 -14.32 2.32 -5.95
N HIS A 104 -15.32 1.45 -6.11
CA HIS A 104 -15.96 1.14 -7.37
C HIS A 104 -17.39 1.68 -7.37
N TRP A 105 -17.74 2.46 -8.38
CA TRP A 105 -19.10 2.94 -8.61
C TRP A 105 -19.55 2.54 -10.00
N ILE A 106 -20.80 2.11 -10.13
CA ILE A 106 -21.43 1.86 -11.43
C ILE A 106 -22.29 3.08 -11.75
N CYS A 107 -22.09 3.69 -12.91
CA CYS A 107 -22.99 4.73 -13.38
C CYS A 107 -24.36 4.13 -13.72
N GLU A 108 -25.44 4.69 -13.20
CA GLU A 108 -26.80 4.17 -13.45
C GLU A 108 -27.29 4.44 -14.88
N LEU A 109 -26.77 5.49 -15.55
CA LEU A 109 -27.15 5.83 -16.92
C LEU A 109 -26.43 5.01 -18.00
N CYS A 110 -25.11 4.82 -17.89
CA CYS A 110 -24.32 4.13 -18.92
C CYS A 110 -23.85 2.72 -18.52
N GLY A 111 -23.88 2.37 -17.23
CA GLY A 111 -23.43 1.07 -16.73
C GLY A 111 -21.90 0.93 -16.61
N ASP A 112 -21.14 2.00 -16.81
CA ASP A 112 -19.67 1.95 -16.72
C ASP A 112 -19.19 1.82 -15.27
N LEU A 113 -18.15 0.99 -15.09
CA LEU A 113 -17.49 0.78 -13.81
C LEU A 113 -16.37 1.81 -13.60
N ILE A 114 -16.61 2.75 -12.69
CA ILE A 114 -15.65 3.78 -12.29
C ILE A 114 -14.79 3.25 -11.15
N LYS A 115 -13.47 3.21 -11.33
CA LYS A 115 -12.51 2.78 -10.30
C LYS A 115 -11.63 3.92 -9.84
N ARG A 116 -11.49 4.10 -8.53
CA ARG A 116 -10.62 5.15 -7.95
C ARG A 116 -9.66 4.57 -6.91
N GLY A 117 -8.52 5.24 -6.73
CA GLY A 117 -7.57 4.91 -5.66
C GLY A 117 -7.95 5.49 -4.29
N VAL A 118 -9.06 6.24 -4.22
CA VAL A 118 -9.57 6.88 -2.99
C VAL A 118 -11.08 6.64 -2.86
N ASN A 119 -11.55 6.45 -1.62
CA ASN A 119 -12.97 6.28 -1.32
C ASN A 119 -13.72 7.61 -1.37
N ARG A 120 -13.95 8.09 -2.59
CA ARG A 120 -14.70 9.31 -2.88
C ARG A 120 -15.58 9.11 -4.11
N GLU A 121 -16.88 9.23 -3.88
CA GLU A 121 -17.91 9.17 -4.92
C GLU A 121 -17.59 10.13 -6.10
N PRO A 122 -17.95 9.75 -7.34
CA PRO A 122 -17.96 10.67 -8.47
C PRO A 122 -18.75 11.94 -8.18
N SER A 123 -18.20 13.11 -8.56
CA SER A 123 -18.82 14.42 -8.29
C SER A 123 -18.54 15.40 -9.42
N ALA A 124 -19.27 16.53 -9.46
CA ALA A 124 -19.09 17.56 -10.49
C ALA A 124 -17.64 18.08 -10.63
N ASN A 125 -16.85 17.99 -9.55
CA ASN A 125 -15.43 18.32 -9.56
C ASN A 125 -14.57 17.41 -10.45
N ASP A 126 -15.10 16.25 -10.86
CA ASP A 126 -14.47 15.32 -11.79
C ASP A 126 -14.76 15.66 -13.27
N CYS A 127 -15.62 16.66 -13.53
CA CYS A 127 -15.93 17.12 -14.87
C CYS A 127 -14.73 17.81 -15.52
N ILE A 128 -14.15 17.17 -16.54
CA ILE A 128 -12.98 17.67 -17.27
C ILE A 128 -13.31 19.01 -17.96
N GLU A 129 -14.55 19.18 -18.39
CA GLU A 129 -15.03 20.40 -19.07
C GLU A 129 -15.36 21.55 -18.10
N LYS A 130 -15.22 21.34 -16.79
CA LYS A 130 -15.57 22.33 -15.75
C LYS A 130 -16.98 22.91 -15.94
N ALA A 131 -17.93 22.08 -16.39
CA ALA A 131 -19.33 22.46 -16.45
C ALA A 131 -19.81 22.72 -15.01
N GLY A 132 -19.80 23.98 -14.60
CA GLY A 132 -20.36 24.39 -13.31
C GLY A 132 -21.86 24.23 -13.38
N GLY A 133 -22.41 23.17 -12.79
CA GLY A 133 -23.84 22.96 -12.78
C GLY A 133 -24.22 21.59 -12.25
N ALA A 134 -25.42 21.51 -11.69
CA ALA A 134 -26.00 20.33 -11.04
C ALA A 134 -26.33 19.16 -12.00
N ASP A 135 -25.98 19.28 -13.28
CA ASP A 135 -26.35 18.34 -14.33
C ASP A 135 -25.12 17.61 -14.86
N SER A 136 -25.27 16.31 -15.13
CA SER A 136 -24.24 15.36 -15.59
C SER A 136 -23.29 15.90 -16.68
N CYS A 137 -21.99 15.58 -16.62
CA CYS A 137 -21.00 15.99 -17.63
C CYS A 137 -21.38 15.37 -18.99
N ALA A 138 -21.58 16.16 -20.04
CA ALA A 138 -21.88 15.64 -21.38
C ALA A 138 -20.65 15.02 -22.10
N ALA A 139 -19.46 15.13 -21.50
CA ALA A 139 -18.22 14.68 -22.10
C ALA A 139 -18.09 13.14 -22.04
N PRO A 140 -18.00 12.43 -23.17
CA PRO A 140 -17.93 10.97 -23.21
C PRO A 140 -16.64 10.38 -22.59
N LEU A 141 -15.63 11.21 -22.32
CA LEU A 141 -14.38 10.84 -21.65
C LEU A 141 -14.35 11.22 -20.16
N CYS A 142 -15.40 11.85 -19.67
CA CYS A 142 -15.45 12.25 -18.28
C CYS A 142 -16.10 11.15 -17.45
N TYR A 143 -15.41 10.63 -16.44
CA TYR A 143 -15.96 9.64 -15.50
C TYR A 143 -16.93 10.26 -14.47
N TRP A 144 -17.61 11.35 -14.84
CA TRP A 144 -18.68 11.98 -14.08
C TRP A 144 -19.94 12.05 -14.93
N HIS A 145 -20.61 10.90 -15.00
CA HIS A 145 -21.97 10.79 -15.48
C HIS A 145 -22.75 10.25 -14.28
N MET A 146 -23.61 11.07 -13.65
CA MET A 146 -24.62 10.51 -12.74
C MET A 146 -25.73 9.93 -13.60
#